data_AF-A0A0G1B3F4-F1
#
_entry.id   AF-A0A0G1B3F4-F1
#
_cell.length_a   1.000
_cell.length_b   1.000
_cell.length_c   1.000
_cell.angle_alpha   90.00
_cell.angle_beta   90.00
_cell.angle_gamma   90.00
#
_symmetry.space_group_name_H-M   'P 1'
#
loop_
_entity.id
_entity.type
_entity.pdbx_description
1 polymer ?
#
loop_
_entity_poly.entity_id
_entity_poly.type
_entity_poly.pdbx_seq_one_letter_code
_entity_poly.pdbx_strand_id
1 'polypeptide(L)'
;MLTCLTHGDAAEFKRMFELFSYEALSSFDITGREPERLYHALTIGMFVALQGSHEVRSNRESGLGRYDVSLIPKDLSKPGIILEFKKVDVKKKETLETASQKALNQIEERDYETELRARGLKNIIKLGIAFKGKESLVLIG
;
A
#
# COMPACT_ATOMS: atom_id res chain seq x y z
N MET A 1 13.51 -5.23 -1.19
CA MET A 1 12.18 -4.60 -1.22
C MET A 1 11.56 -4.47 0.16
N LEU A 2 11.08 -5.56 0.81
CA LEU A 2 10.42 -5.46 2.12
C LEU A 2 11.33 -4.93 3.24
N THR A 3 12.62 -5.30 3.22
CA THR A 3 13.60 -4.75 4.16
C THR A 3 13.75 -3.23 3.99
N CYS A 4 13.77 -2.71 2.75
CA CYS A 4 13.83 -1.27 2.47
C CYS A 4 12.64 -0.57 3.13
N LEU A 5 11.42 -1.07 2.88
CA LEU A 5 10.20 -0.51 3.45
C LEU A 5 10.22 -0.47 4.98
N THR A 6 10.57 -1.60 5.62
CA THR A 6 10.58 -1.74 7.09
C THR A 6 11.73 -0.99 7.77
N HIS A 7 12.73 -0.54 7.02
CA HIS A 7 13.82 0.31 7.51
C HIS A 7 13.64 1.80 7.18
N GLY A 8 12.51 2.15 6.55
CA GLY A 8 12.18 3.53 6.21
C GLY A 8 12.69 4.00 4.85
N ASP A 9 13.32 3.14 4.06
CA ASP A 9 13.70 3.43 2.68
C ASP A 9 12.52 3.18 1.72
N ALA A 10 11.52 4.06 1.83
CA ALA A 10 10.31 4.01 1.03
C ALA A 10 10.59 4.30 -0.45
N ALA A 11 11.63 5.08 -0.76
CA ALA A 11 12.02 5.41 -2.14
C ALA A 11 12.54 4.18 -2.88
N GLU A 12 13.42 3.40 -2.26
CA GLU A 12 13.89 2.15 -2.86
C GLU A 12 12.79 1.09 -2.89
N PHE A 13 11.92 1.04 -1.87
CA PHE A 13 10.72 0.20 -1.93
C PHE A 13 9.85 0.53 -3.14
N LYS A 14 9.53 1.81 -3.38
CA LYS A 14 8.76 2.26 -4.56
C LYS A 14 9.37 1.70 -5.85
N ARG A 15 10.67 1.93 -6.06
CA ARG A 15 11.37 1.51 -7.27
C ARG A 15 11.29 -0.01 -7.48
N MET A 16 11.55 -0.79 -6.42
CA MET A 16 11.49 -2.24 -6.49
C MET A 16 10.06 -2.77 -6.67
N PHE A 17 9.08 -2.15 -6.03
CA PHE A 17 7.68 -2.55 -6.08
C PHE A 17 7.06 -2.34 -7.45
N GLU A 18 7.38 -1.22 -8.10
CA GLU A 18 6.90 -0.91 -9.45
C GLU A 18 7.49 -1.90 -10.47
N LEU A 19 8.79 -2.21 -10.36
CA LEU A 19 9.43 -3.23 -11.19
C LEU A 19 8.82 -4.62 -10.94
N PHE A 20 8.69 -5.01 -9.67
CA PHE A 20 8.08 -6.29 -9.28
C PHE A 20 6.66 -6.43 -9.84
N SER A 21 5.83 -5.39 -9.70
CA SER A 21 4.45 -5.41 -10.21
C SER A 21 4.45 -5.62 -11.73
N TYR A 22 5.32 -4.91 -12.45
CA TYR A 22 5.44 -5.06 -13.90
C TYR A 22 5.91 -6.45 -14.33
N GLU A 23 6.83 -7.08 -13.59
CA GLU A 23 7.35 -8.41 -13.93
C GLU A 23 6.41 -9.54 -13.53
N ALA A 24 5.83 -9.47 -12.33
CA ALA A 24 5.01 -10.54 -11.74
C ALA A 24 3.61 -10.62 -12.36
N LEU A 25 3.06 -9.49 -12.82
CA LEU A 25 1.70 -9.45 -13.35
C LEU A 25 1.68 -9.72 -14.86
N SER A 26 0.76 -10.59 -15.29
CA SER A 26 0.44 -10.76 -16.69
C SER A 26 -0.77 -9.90 -17.09
N SER A 27 -0.70 -9.25 -18.24
CA SER A 27 -1.83 -8.50 -18.79
C SER A 27 -3.07 -9.39 -18.95
N PHE A 28 -2.89 -10.70 -19.16
CA PHE A 28 -3.99 -11.67 -19.27
C PHE A 28 -4.72 -11.88 -17.94
N ASP A 29 -4.00 -11.89 -16.81
CA ASP A 29 -4.58 -12.07 -15.47
C ASP A 29 -5.37 -10.83 -14.99
N ILE A 30 -5.08 -9.67 -15.59
CA ILE A 30 -5.62 -8.36 -15.19
C ILE A 30 -6.90 -8.00 -15.96
N THR A 31 -7.34 -8.83 -16.92
CA THR A 31 -8.52 -8.58 -17.78
C THR A 31 -9.87 -8.87 -17.11
N GLY A 32 -9.90 -9.19 -15.81
CA GLY A 32 -11.11 -9.49 -15.05
C GLY A 32 -11.86 -8.27 -14.48
N ARG A 33 -12.99 -8.54 -13.80
CA ARG A 33 -13.84 -7.51 -13.18
C ARG A 33 -13.18 -6.82 -11.97
N GLU A 34 -12.22 -7.46 -11.29
CA GLU A 34 -11.68 -6.99 -10.00
C GLU A 34 -10.16 -7.12 -9.87
N PRO A 35 -9.36 -6.45 -10.73
CA PRO A 35 -7.90 -6.51 -10.63
C PRO A 35 -7.36 -5.92 -9.32
N GLU A 36 -8.09 -5.02 -8.66
CA GLU A 36 -7.75 -4.53 -7.31
C GLU A 36 -7.62 -5.67 -6.29
N ARG A 37 -8.49 -6.70 -6.37
CA ARG A 37 -8.42 -7.87 -5.49
C ARG A 37 -7.17 -8.70 -5.76
N LEU A 38 -6.73 -8.79 -7.01
CA LEU A 38 -5.49 -9.48 -7.37
C LEU A 38 -4.28 -8.74 -6.79
N TYR A 39 -4.21 -7.42 -6.98
CA TYR A 39 -3.12 -6.61 -6.42
C TYR A 39 -3.09 -6.70 -4.90
N HIS A 40 -4.25 -6.60 -4.26
CA HIS A 40 -4.38 -6.73 -2.80
C HIS A 40 -3.95 -8.12 -2.30
N ALA A 41 -4.37 -9.21 -2.96
CA ALA A 41 -3.96 -10.55 -2.58
C ALA A 41 -2.45 -10.77 -2.75
N LEU A 42 -1.86 -10.26 -3.85
CA LEU A 42 -0.43 -10.32 -4.11
C LEU A 42 0.38 -9.58 -3.03
N THR A 43 -0.03 -8.35 -2.70
CA THR A 43 0.66 -7.53 -1.70
C THR A 43 0.54 -8.12 -0.30
N ILE A 44 -0.64 -8.60 0.09
CA ILE A 44 -0.80 -9.30 1.38
C ILE A 44 0.06 -10.56 1.42
N GLY A 45 0.04 -11.38 0.37
CA GLY A 45 0.85 -12.60 0.30
C GLY A 45 2.34 -12.32 0.49
N MET A 46 2.82 -11.21 -0.09
CA MET A 46 4.17 -10.72 0.12
C MET A 46 4.41 -10.23 1.56
N PHE A 47 3.49 -9.44 2.14
CA PHE A 47 3.66 -8.88 3.48
C PHE A 47 3.54 -9.91 4.61
N VAL A 48 2.89 -11.05 4.39
CA VAL A 48 2.87 -12.17 5.35
C VAL A 48 4.29 -12.60 5.74
N ALA A 49 5.29 -12.45 4.86
CA ALA A 49 6.69 -12.69 5.18
C ALA A 49 7.24 -11.80 6.32
N LEU A 50 6.56 -10.69 6.65
CA LEU A 50 6.91 -9.78 7.75
C LEU A 50 6.28 -10.15 9.09
N GLN A 51 5.43 -11.18 9.19
CA GLN A 51 4.71 -11.54 10.44
C GLN A 51 5.63 -11.77 11.66
N GLY A 52 6.89 -12.16 11.41
CA GLY A 52 7.91 -12.29 12.45
C GLY A 52 8.26 -10.95 13.13
N SER A 53 8.36 -9.86 12.37
CA SER A 53 8.80 -8.54 12.84
C SER A 53 7.69 -7.49 12.90
N HIS A 54 6.59 -7.69 12.19
CA HIS A 54 5.45 -6.78 12.09
C HIS A 54 4.15 -7.54 12.29
N GLU A 55 3.16 -6.89 12.88
CA GLU A 55 1.78 -7.29 12.76
C GLU A 55 1.25 -6.80 11.40
N VAL A 56 0.79 -7.75 10.58
CA VAL A 56 0.25 -7.48 9.24
C VAL A 56 -1.27 -7.49 9.32
N ARG A 57 -1.91 -6.36 9.07
CA ARG A 57 -3.37 -6.19 9.09
C ARG A 57 -3.86 -5.78 7.71
N SER A 58 -5.03 -6.26 7.32
CA SER A 58 -5.71 -5.82 6.09
C SER A 58 -7.20 -5.66 6.28
N ASN A 59 -7.80 -4.75 5.50
CA ASN A 59 -9.25 -4.51 5.47
C ASN A 59 -9.88 -4.22 6.85
N ARG A 60 -9.11 -3.61 7.77
CA ARG A 60 -9.55 -3.30 9.14
C ARG A 60 -10.04 -1.86 9.25
N GLU A 61 -10.99 -1.65 10.16
CA GLU A 61 -11.49 -0.31 10.48
C GLU A 61 -10.45 0.49 11.27
N SER A 62 -10.21 1.73 10.84
CA SER A 62 -9.37 2.73 11.53
C SER A 62 -9.87 4.13 11.17
N GLY A 63 -9.84 5.05 12.14
CA GLY A 63 -10.37 6.40 11.97
C GLY A 63 -11.81 6.39 11.45
N LEU A 64 -12.01 6.95 10.25
CA LEU A 64 -13.32 7.11 9.61
C LEU A 64 -13.56 6.15 8.43
N GLY A 65 -12.81 5.05 8.33
CA GLY A 65 -12.95 4.08 7.25
C GLY A 65 -12.18 2.79 7.45
N ARG A 66 -11.79 2.15 6.34
CA ARG A 66 -10.99 0.92 6.32
C ARG A 66 -9.79 1.10 5.41
N TYR A 67 -8.59 0.86 5.94
CA TYR A 67 -7.38 0.80 5.12
C TYR A 67 -7.29 -0.56 4.42
N ASP A 68 -6.59 -0.59 3.29
CA ASP A 68 -6.27 -1.85 2.63
C ASP A 68 -5.27 -2.68 3.42
N VAL A 69 -4.11 -2.11 3.78
CA VAL A 69 -3.06 -2.79 4.57
C VAL A 69 -2.41 -1.86 5.59
N SER A 70 -2.11 -2.39 6.77
CA SER A 70 -1.28 -1.76 7.80
C SER A 70 -0.21 -2.73 8.29
N LEU A 71 1.03 -2.26 8.37
CA LEU A 71 2.19 -2.98 8.90
C LEU A 71 2.63 -2.28 10.19
N ILE A 72 2.40 -2.93 11.31
CA ILE A 72 2.66 -2.37 12.64
C ILE A 72 3.91 -3.08 13.18
N PRO A 73 5.07 -2.41 13.30
CA PRO A 73 6.28 -3.07 13.76
C PRO A 73 6.15 -3.46 15.23
N LYS A 74 6.74 -4.60 15.59
CA LYS A 74 6.87 -5.01 17.00
C LYS A 74 7.93 -4.18 17.72
N ASP A 75 8.94 -3.73 16.99
CA ASP A 75 9.94 -2.75 17.44
C ASP A 75 9.45 -1.34 17.09
N LEU A 76 8.97 -0.59 18.08
CA LEU A 76 8.41 0.75 17.89
C LEU A 76 9.44 1.82 17.45
N SER A 77 10.74 1.47 17.38
CA SER A 77 11.75 2.32 16.75
C SER A 77 11.69 2.29 15.22
N LYS A 78 11.05 1.26 14.64
CA LYS A 78 10.79 1.12 13.21
C LYS A 78 9.51 1.87 12.80
N PRO A 79 9.38 2.27 11.53
CA PRO A 79 8.17 2.95 11.06
C PRO A 79 6.97 1.99 11.03
N GLY A 80 5.80 2.51 11.40
CA GLY A 80 4.53 1.92 10.97
C GLY A 80 4.28 2.25 9.51
N ILE A 81 3.60 1.37 8.77
CA ILE A 81 3.29 1.61 7.35
C ILE A 81 1.80 1.42 7.10
N ILE A 82 1.19 2.35 6.37
CA ILE A 82 -0.20 2.25 5.89
C ILE A 82 -0.17 2.28 4.36
N LEU A 83 -0.90 1.36 3.73
CA LEU A 83 -1.02 1.27 2.29
C LEU A 83 -2.49 1.33 1.87
N GLU A 84 -2.75 2.07 0.81
CA GLU A 84 -4.04 2.15 0.13
C GLU A 84 -3.84 1.95 -1.38
N PHE A 85 -4.69 1.13 -1.99
CA PHE A 85 -4.63 0.77 -3.39
C PHE A 85 -5.77 1.44 -4.19
N LYS A 86 -5.49 1.76 -5.45
CA LYS A 86 -6.47 2.21 -6.44
C LYS A 86 -6.20 1.61 -7.80
N LYS A 87 -7.24 1.21 -8.52
CA LYS A 87 -7.19 1.00 -9.96
C LYS A 87 -7.47 2.32 -10.66
N VAL A 88 -6.70 2.60 -11.71
CA VAL A 88 -6.96 3.73 -12.60
C VAL A 88 -8.32 3.57 -13.30
N ASP A 89 -9.21 4.54 -13.10
CA ASP A 89 -10.48 4.65 -13.82
C ASP A 89 -10.27 5.35 -15.17
N VAL A 90 -10.05 4.54 -16.21
CA VAL A 90 -9.85 5.01 -17.59
C VAL A 90 -11.07 5.79 -18.11
N LYS A 91 -12.29 5.47 -17.66
CA LYS A 91 -13.50 6.18 -18.11
C LYS A 91 -13.53 7.62 -17.57
N LYS A 92 -12.95 7.84 -16.39
CA LYS A 92 -12.80 9.18 -15.78
C LYS A 92 -11.53 9.90 -16.21
N LYS A 93 -10.78 9.37 -17.20
CA LYS A 93 -9.48 9.91 -17.64
C LYS A 93 -8.47 10.03 -16.50
N GLU A 94 -8.58 9.14 -15.52
CA GLU A 94 -7.65 9.09 -14.39
C GLU A 94 -6.27 8.60 -14.87
N THR A 95 -5.21 9.15 -14.30
CA THR A 95 -3.83 8.68 -14.49
C THR A 95 -3.35 7.94 -13.24
N LEU A 96 -2.22 7.23 -13.36
CA LEU A 96 -1.58 6.59 -12.22
C LEU A 96 -1.32 7.60 -11.09
N GLU A 97 -0.81 8.79 -11.43
CA GLU A 97 -0.52 9.89 -10.49
C GLU A 97 -1.78 10.34 -9.76
N THR A 98 -2.87 10.59 -10.50
CA THR A 98 -4.11 11.05 -9.87
C THR A 98 -4.76 9.99 -8.99
N ALA A 99 -4.67 8.72 -9.38
CA ALA A 99 -5.20 7.60 -8.60
C ALA A 99 -4.36 7.34 -7.33
N SER A 100 -3.03 7.39 -7.42
CA SER A 100 -2.14 7.20 -6.26
C SER A 100 -2.25 8.37 -5.30
N GLN A 101 -2.45 9.59 -5.80
CA GLN A 101 -2.72 10.75 -4.96
C GLN A 101 -4.06 10.62 -4.23
N LYS A 102 -5.11 10.11 -4.90
CA LYS A 102 -6.38 9.79 -4.24
C LYS A 102 -6.23 8.75 -3.14
N ALA A 103 -5.36 7.76 -3.34
CA ALA A 103 -5.05 6.78 -2.29
C ALA A 103 -4.40 7.45 -1.07
N LEU A 104 -3.40 8.32 -1.26
CA LEU A 104 -2.81 9.09 -0.15
C LEU A 104 -3.84 10.00 0.53
N ASN A 105 -4.62 10.76 -0.24
CA ASN A 105 -5.65 11.64 0.31
C ASN A 105 -6.66 10.84 1.14
N GLN A 106 -7.03 9.64 0.71
CA GLN A 106 -7.92 8.78 1.49
C GLN A 106 -7.29 8.37 2.84
N ILE A 107 -5.99 8.08 2.88
CA ILE A 107 -5.30 7.76 4.14
C ILE A 107 -5.39 8.96 5.11
N GLU A 108 -5.14 10.17 4.62
CA GLU A 108 -5.22 11.41 5.42
C GLU A 108 -6.66 11.71 5.88
N GLU A 109 -7.60 11.79 4.94
CA GLU A 109 -8.99 12.19 5.17
C GLU A 109 -9.72 11.23 6.11
N ARG A 110 -9.33 9.95 6.08
CA ARG A 110 -9.90 8.91 6.94
C ARG A 110 -9.12 8.69 8.22
N ASP A 111 -8.00 9.38 8.38
CA ASP A 111 -7.15 9.38 9.58
C ASP A 111 -6.73 7.97 10.01
N TYR A 112 -6.29 7.15 9.05
CA TYR A 112 -5.94 5.75 9.32
C TYR A 112 -4.76 5.61 10.28
N GLU A 113 -3.93 6.64 10.41
CA GLU A 113 -2.85 6.73 11.39
C GLU A 113 -3.32 6.63 12.83
N THR A 114 -4.58 6.91 13.14
CA THR A 114 -5.08 6.94 14.53
C THR A 114 -4.84 5.62 15.26
N GLU A 115 -4.99 4.47 14.61
CA GLU A 115 -4.65 3.18 15.21
C GLU A 115 -3.16 3.09 15.58
N LEU A 116 -2.28 3.54 14.67
CA LEU A 116 -0.83 3.45 14.85
C LEU A 116 -0.35 4.41 15.93
N ARG A 117 -0.88 5.64 15.95
CA ARG A 117 -0.58 6.64 16.98
C ARG A 117 -1.05 6.19 18.36
N ALA A 118 -2.22 5.55 18.46
CA ALA A 118 -2.71 4.97 19.72
C ALA A 118 -1.79 3.87 20.28
N ARG A 119 -0.98 3.23 19.43
CA ARG A 119 0.05 2.24 19.83
C ARG A 119 1.41 2.85 20.13
N GLY A 120 1.55 4.17 20.08
CA GLY A 120 2.78 4.88 20.38
C GLY A 120 3.75 5.03 19.19
N LEU A 121 3.32 4.70 17.96
CA LEU A 121 4.15 4.95 16.77
C LEU A 121 4.22 6.45 16.48
N LYS A 122 5.45 6.95 16.35
CA LYS A 122 5.73 8.36 16.01
C LYS A 122 6.12 8.55 14.55
N ASN A 123 6.63 7.51 13.92
CA ASN A 123 7.03 7.52 12.51
C ASN A 123 6.08 6.60 11.75
N ILE A 124 5.33 7.17 10.81
CA ILE A 124 4.35 6.45 9.99
C ILE A 124 4.60 6.81 8.53
N ILE A 125 4.79 5.79 7.71
CA ILE A 125 4.96 5.92 6.26
C ILE A 125 3.62 5.61 5.60
N LYS A 126 3.17 6.49 4.71
CA LYS A 126 1.91 6.34 3.98
C LYS A 126 2.21 6.10 2.51
N LEU A 127 1.62 5.04 1.96
CA LEU A 127 1.82 4.65 0.58
C LEU A 127 0.50 4.60 -0.17
N GLY A 128 0.35 5.50 -1.13
CA GLY A 128 -0.75 5.47 -2.09
C GLY A 128 -0.29 4.77 -3.35
N ILE A 129 -0.94 3.66 -3.71
CA ILE A 129 -0.50 2.81 -4.82
C ILE A 129 -1.61 2.75 -5.87
N ALA A 130 -1.28 3.16 -7.10
CA ALA A 130 -2.18 3.03 -8.24
C ALA A 130 -1.73 1.94 -9.20
N PHE A 131 -2.69 1.28 -9.84
CA PHE A 131 -2.44 0.26 -10.85
C PHE A 131 -3.19 0.54 -12.16
N LYS A 132 -2.52 0.27 -13.27
CA LYS A 132 -3.07 0.31 -14.63
C LYS A 132 -2.51 -0.85 -15.45
N GLY A 133 -3.25 -1.95 -15.50
CA GLY A 133 -2.71 -3.15 -16.13
C GLY A 133 -1.53 -3.67 -15.34
N LYS A 134 -0.37 -3.78 -15.99
CA LYS A 134 0.89 -4.18 -15.37
C LYS A 134 1.64 -3.03 -14.70
N GLU A 135 1.31 -1.80 -15.07
CA GLU A 135 1.99 -0.62 -14.55
C GLU A 135 1.43 -0.28 -13.17
N SER A 136 2.31 0.17 -12.29
CA SER A 136 1.93 0.71 -11.00
C SER A 136 2.72 1.98 -10.69
N LEU A 137 2.15 2.85 -9.87
CA LEU A 137 2.85 4.00 -9.31
C LEU A 137 2.63 4.03 -7.80
N VAL A 138 3.72 4.17 -7.04
CA VAL A 138 3.69 4.36 -5.59
C VAL A 138 4.00 5.83 -5.28
N LEU A 139 3.12 6.49 -4.53
CA LEU A 139 3.42 7.78 -3.90
C LEU A 139 3.64 7.59 -2.41
N ILE A 140 4.61 8.34 -1.89
CA ILE A 140 4.98 8.36 -0.48
C ILE A 140 4.46 9.67 0.10
N GLY A 141 3.69 9.59 1.18
CA GLY A 141 3.14 10.73 1.92
C GLY A 141 3.61 10.81 3.36
#